data_AF-A0A0S8I4V5-F1
#
_entry.id   AF-A0A0S8I4V5-F1
#
_cell.length_a   1.000
_cell.length_b   1.000
_cell.length_c   1.000
_cell.angle_alpha   90.00
_cell.angle_beta   90.00
_cell.angle_gamma   90.00
#
_symmetry.space_group_name_H-M   'P 1'
#
loop_
_entity.id
_entity.type
_entity.pdbx_description
1 polymer ?
#
loop_
_entity_poly.entity_id
_entity_poly.type
_entity_poly.pdbx_seq_one_letter_code
_entity_poly.pdbx_strand_id
1 'polypeptide(L)'
;MFMKLSVIGNIALVFNPGEQDTADLISQACEKAITLAQENWGLDPPENCHIYVMTSWLGFVFQSAPWPWRILLAVTMPFWCFRARRTWPYSAAWTQRYGMRVAIGVKPPRLLAQSDKSIGVRMFVEEKDMKVNVQHVTCHELVHACSAHLRLPMWLNEGIATVTTDRFSGRPTIRWETLEFMRSFMPKAVPPTYRQLSRMDGEAIAYHGMRGYWLVRYLEEKRPGFLRGMLSLPRDPKTIEREMASELGMEQEDFWVKIDEVVVDHFERKGR
;
A
#
# COMPACT_ATOMS: atom_id res chain seq x y z
N MET A 1 30.25 5.19 4.28
CA MET A 1 29.59 4.71 5.52
C MET A 1 29.15 3.28 5.27
N PHE A 2 29.57 2.33 6.10
CA PHE A 2 29.18 0.92 5.94
C PHE A 2 27.72 0.74 6.37
N MET A 3 26.89 0.14 5.51
CA MET A 3 25.52 -0.27 5.87
C MET A 3 25.59 -1.52 6.74
N LYS A 4 24.68 -1.63 7.71
CA LYS A 4 24.38 -2.90 8.38
C LYS A 4 23.34 -3.68 7.58
N LEU A 5 23.42 -5.00 7.71
CA LEU A 5 22.47 -5.95 7.17
C LEU A 5 22.00 -6.86 8.31
N SER A 6 20.69 -7.00 8.45
CA SER A 6 20.03 -7.97 9.30
C SER A 6 19.08 -8.81 8.45
N VAL A 7 18.83 -10.06 8.85
CA VAL A 7 17.96 -10.99 8.11
C VAL A 7 16.79 -11.38 8.99
N ILE A 8 15.57 -11.28 8.45
CA ILE A 8 14.30 -11.61 9.13
C ILE A 8 13.54 -12.58 8.22
N GLY A 9 13.64 -13.88 8.49
CA GLY A 9 13.19 -14.91 7.55
C GLY A 9 13.90 -14.73 6.19
N ASN A 10 13.12 -14.53 5.12
CA ASN A 10 13.64 -14.31 3.76
C ASN A 10 13.86 -12.82 3.42
N ILE A 11 13.71 -11.93 4.39
CA ILE A 11 13.79 -10.48 4.17
C ILE A 11 15.14 -9.95 4.65
N ALA A 12 15.82 -9.21 3.77
CA ALA A 12 17.05 -8.49 4.09
C ALA A 12 16.74 -7.06 4.55
N LEU A 13 17.03 -6.71 5.80
CA LEU A 13 16.90 -5.37 6.35
C LEU A 13 18.25 -4.64 6.31
N VAL A 14 18.33 -3.55 5.55
CA VAL A 14 19.54 -2.76 5.31
C VAL A 14 19.40 -1.37 5.91
N PHE A 15 20.36 -0.93 6.71
CA PHE A 15 20.25 0.35 7.41
C PHE A 15 21.61 0.97 7.76
N ASN A 16 21.61 2.28 7.97
CA ASN A 16 22.76 2.98 8.55
C ASN A 16 22.91 2.59 10.03
N PRO A 17 24.14 2.41 10.57
CA PRO A 17 24.33 2.10 11.99
C PRO A 17 23.62 3.05 12.98
N GLY A 18 23.45 4.32 12.62
CA GLY A 18 22.72 5.31 13.41
C GLY A 18 21.19 5.22 13.33
N GLU A 19 20.65 4.25 12.60
CA GLU A 19 19.21 4.02 12.42
C GLU A 19 18.78 2.65 12.98
N GLN A 20 19.52 2.11 13.96
CA GLN A 20 19.24 0.83 14.60
C GLN A 20 17.83 0.77 15.17
N ASP A 21 17.39 1.80 15.92
CA ASP A 21 16.05 1.85 16.51
C ASP A 21 14.94 1.70 15.46
N THR A 22 15.09 2.34 14.30
CA THR A 22 14.14 2.20 13.18
C THR A 22 14.18 0.79 12.62
N ALA A 23 15.37 0.19 12.47
CA ALA A 23 15.52 -1.17 11.99
C ALA A 23 14.84 -2.17 12.95
N ASP A 24 14.96 -1.98 14.25
CA ASP A 24 14.33 -2.83 15.26
C ASP A 24 12.80 -2.74 15.18
N LEU A 25 12.24 -1.53 14.98
CA LEU A 25 10.80 -1.34 14.77
C LEU A 25 10.28 -2.06 13.52
N ILE A 26 11.00 -1.94 12.40
CA ILE A 26 10.68 -2.65 11.16
C ILE A 26 10.73 -4.16 11.40
N SER A 27 11.78 -4.64 12.05
CA SER A 27 11.95 -6.06 12.35
C SER A 27 10.80 -6.64 13.16
N GLN A 28 10.33 -5.91 14.18
CA GLN A 28 9.19 -6.33 15.00
C GLN A 28 7.88 -6.39 14.20
N ALA A 29 7.72 -5.52 13.19
CA ALA A 29 6.52 -5.51 12.35
C ALA A 29 6.51 -6.63 11.30
N CYS A 30 7.68 -7.05 10.80
CA CYS A 30 7.81 -7.99 9.67
C CYS A 30 7.05 -9.30 9.88
N GLU A 31 7.34 -10.02 10.98
CA GLU A 31 6.77 -11.35 11.21
C GLU A 31 5.24 -11.30 11.29
N LYS A 32 4.71 -10.39 12.11
CA LYS A 32 3.26 -10.19 12.26
C LYS A 32 2.61 -9.77 10.95
N ALA A 33 3.22 -8.89 10.16
CA ALA A 33 2.68 -8.44 8.88
C ALA A 33 2.61 -9.58 7.86
N ILE A 34 3.65 -10.43 7.77
CA ILE A 34 3.69 -11.59 6.88
C ILE A 34 2.63 -12.61 7.28
N THR A 35 2.53 -12.93 8.57
CA THR A 35 1.50 -13.84 9.09
C THR A 35 0.11 -13.34 8.73
N LEU A 36 -0.17 -12.05 8.96
CA LEU A 36 -1.45 -11.46 8.58
C LEU A 36 -1.69 -11.48 7.07
N ALA A 37 -0.68 -11.25 6.24
CA ALA A 37 -0.82 -11.34 4.77
C ALA A 37 -1.21 -12.77 4.34
N GLN A 38 -0.59 -13.79 4.93
CA GLN A 38 -0.88 -15.19 4.64
C GLN A 38 -2.27 -15.61 5.15
N GLU A 39 -2.60 -15.29 6.39
CA GLU A 39 -3.87 -15.68 7.02
C GLU A 39 -5.07 -15.06 6.32
N ASN A 40 -4.97 -13.75 6.03
CA ASN A 40 -6.07 -12.98 5.47
C ASN A 40 -6.25 -13.19 3.97
N TRP A 41 -5.14 -13.29 3.23
CA TRP A 41 -5.18 -13.21 1.77
C TRP A 41 -4.55 -14.41 1.07
N GLY A 42 -3.93 -15.33 1.81
CA GLY A 42 -3.17 -16.45 1.24
C GLY A 42 -1.94 -15.98 0.46
N LEU A 43 -1.36 -14.83 0.82
CA LEU A 43 -0.22 -14.26 0.13
C LEU A 43 1.09 -14.70 0.76
N ASP A 44 1.83 -15.53 0.02
CA ASP A 44 3.09 -16.08 0.49
C ASP A 44 4.14 -14.98 0.78
N PRO A 45 5.08 -15.23 1.71
CA PRO A 45 6.16 -14.31 1.99
C PRO A 45 6.98 -13.99 0.73
N PRO A 46 7.47 -12.74 0.56
CA PRO A 46 8.21 -12.38 -0.64
C PRO A 46 9.61 -13.03 -0.65
N GLU A 47 9.96 -13.71 -1.75
CA GLU A 47 11.20 -14.51 -1.85
C GLU A 47 12.49 -13.66 -1.89
N ASN A 48 12.45 -12.49 -2.52
CA ASN A 48 13.63 -11.61 -2.72
C ASN A 48 13.27 -10.17 -2.33
N CYS A 49 12.95 -10.00 -1.04
CA CYS A 49 12.58 -8.71 -0.47
C CYS A 49 13.72 -8.11 0.33
N HIS A 50 14.00 -6.84 0.05
CA HIS A 50 14.96 -6.04 0.80
C HIS A 50 14.26 -4.81 1.37
N ILE A 51 14.27 -4.64 2.68
CA ILE A 51 13.79 -3.43 3.35
C ILE A 51 14.98 -2.54 3.67
N TYR A 52 14.84 -1.24 3.41
CA TYR A 52 15.84 -0.24 3.66
C TYR A 52 15.29 0.80 4.64
N VAL A 53 16.07 1.14 5.68
CA VAL A 53 15.80 2.38 6.42
C VAL A 53 16.17 3.56 5.52
N MET A 54 15.15 4.17 4.93
CA MET A 54 15.24 5.10 3.83
C MET A 54 15.42 6.53 4.34
N THR A 55 16.68 6.96 4.45
CA THR A 55 17.05 8.32 4.88
C THR A 55 17.16 9.31 3.72
N SER A 56 17.28 8.82 2.48
CA SER A 56 17.22 9.62 1.26
C SER A 56 16.64 8.79 0.12
N TRP A 57 15.82 9.41 -0.72
CA TRP A 57 15.23 8.72 -1.88
C TRP A 57 16.29 8.27 -2.89
N LEU A 58 17.29 9.12 -3.16
CA LEU A 58 18.34 8.84 -4.13
C LEU A 58 19.22 7.67 -3.65
N GLY A 59 19.61 7.71 -2.37
CA GLY A 59 20.35 6.63 -1.74
C GLY A 59 19.59 5.32 -1.83
N PHE A 60 18.31 5.32 -1.44
CA PHE A 60 17.46 4.13 -1.51
C PHE A 60 17.41 3.52 -2.92
N VAL A 61 17.13 4.33 -3.94
CA VAL A 61 16.94 3.86 -5.32
C VAL A 61 18.21 3.25 -5.90
N PHE A 62 19.38 3.84 -5.64
CA PHE A 62 20.64 3.28 -6.13
C PHE A 62 21.14 2.11 -5.28
N GLN A 63 20.94 2.14 -3.96
CA GLN A 63 21.40 1.08 -3.06
C GLN A 63 20.58 -0.20 -3.25
N SER A 64 19.27 -0.08 -3.46
CA SER A 64 18.36 -1.21 -3.64
C SER A 64 18.45 -1.86 -5.03
N ALA A 65 18.82 -1.10 -6.05
CA ALA A 65 18.95 -1.59 -7.41
C ALA A 65 20.11 -2.59 -7.56
N PRO A 66 19.88 -3.76 -8.20
CA PRO A 66 20.94 -4.63 -8.68
C PRO A 66 21.84 -3.93 -9.70
N TRP A 67 23.06 -4.43 -9.91
CA TRP A 67 24.08 -3.73 -10.72
C TRP A 67 23.62 -3.33 -12.14
N PRO A 68 22.96 -4.20 -12.94
CA PRO A 68 22.47 -3.81 -14.26
C PRO A 68 21.42 -2.69 -14.19
N TRP A 69 20.58 -2.70 -13.15
CA TRP A 69 19.56 -1.67 -12.93
C TRP A 69 20.15 -0.32 -12.53
N ARG A 70 21.32 -0.30 -11.87
CA ARG A 70 22.00 0.97 -11.53
C ARG A 70 22.42 1.75 -12.77
N ILE A 71 22.89 1.05 -13.81
CA ILE A 71 23.24 1.66 -15.09
C ILE A 71 22.00 2.25 -15.75
N LEU A 72 20.92 1.47 -15.83
CA LEU A 72 19.66 1.94 -16.39
C LEU A 72 19.09 3.14 -15.61
N LEU A 73 19.15 3.10 -14.28
CA LEU A 73 18.73 4.21 -13.43
C LEU A 73 19.58 5.45 -13.65
N ALA A 74 20.90 5.32 -13.81
CA ALA A 74 21.78 6.45 -14.10
C ALA A 74 21.41 7.13 -15.42
N VAL A 75 21.13 6.34 -16.46
CA VAL A 75 20.71 6.85 -17.78
C VAL A 75 19.34 7.52 -17.72
N THR A 76 18.41 6.94 -16.96
CA THR A 76 17.02 7.45 -16.85
C THR A 76 16.81 8.45 -15.70
N MET A 77 17.87 8.76 -14.95
CA MET A 77 17.83 9.57 -13.73
C MET A 77 17.21 10.95 -13.94
N PRO A 78 17.52 11.72 -15.01
CA PRO A 78 16.94 13.04 -15.20
C PRO A 78 15.41 13.03 -15.19
N PHE A 79 14.78 12.04 -15.83
CA PHE A 79 13.33 11.90 -15.87
C PHE A 79 12.75 11.42 -14.55
N TRP A 80 13.47 10.53 -13.86
CA TRP A 80 13.00 9.93 -12.61
C TRP A 80 13.14 10.88 -11.41
N CYS A 81 14.18 11.71 -11.40
CA CYS A 81 14.50 12.65 -10.33
C CYS A 81 13.37 13.67 -10.08
N PHE A 82 12.78 14.24 -11.14
CA PHE A 82 11.65 15.17 -11.00
C PHE A 82 10.46 14.51 -10.31
N ARG A 83 10.11 13.28 -10.70
CA ARG A 83 9.01 12.54 -10.09
C ARG A 83 9.31 12.21 -8.62
N ALA A 84 10.50 11.69 -8.36
CA ALA A 84 10.93 11.28 -7.03
C ALA A 84 10.97 12.46 -6.04
N ARG A 85 11.51 13.60 -6.46
CA ARG A 85 11.52 14.83 -5.65
C ARG A 85 10.11 15.34 -5.36
N ARG A 86 9.17 15.19 -6.29
CA ARG A 86 7.77 15.59 -6.10
C ARG A 86 7.05 14.68 -5.11
N THR A 87 7.27 13.38 -5.14
CA THR A 87 6.54 12.42 -4.28
C THR A 87 7.20 12.24 -2.91
N TRP A 88 8.51 12.44 -2.81
CA TRP A 88 9.26 12.25 -1.56
C TRP A 88 8.70 12.95 -0.33
N PRO A 89 8.23 14.22 -0.37
CA PRO A 89 7.69 14.89 0.81
C PRO A 89 6.45 14.20 1.38
N TYR A 90 5.63 13.56 0.53
CA TYR A 90 4.34 12.98 0.90
C TYR A 90 4.43 11.50 1.29
N SER A 91 5.41 10.76 0.75
CA SER A 91 5.49 9.32 0.94
C SER A 91 6.12 8.93 2.27
N ALA A 92 5.46 8.07 3.03
CA ALA A 92 6.03 7.49 4.25
C ALA A 92 7.04 6.36 3.95
N ALA A 93 6.76 5.58 2.92
CA ALA A 93 7.62 4.55 2.38
C ALA A 93 7.45 4.44 0.86
N TRP A 94 8.34 3.67 0.23
CA TRP A 94 8.26 3.31 -1.18
C TRP A 94 8.51 1.83 -1.38
N THR A 95 7.66 1.17 -2.17
CA THR A 95 7.96 -0.14 -2.76
C THR A 95 8.42 0.03 -4.21
N GLN A 96 9.58 -0.55 -4.54
CA GLN A 96 10.17 -0.54 -5.87
C GLN A 96 10.54 -1.96 -6.29
N ARG A 97 10.25 -2.29 -7.55
CA ARG A 97 10.59 -3.60 -8.13
C ARG A 97 11.75 -3.48 -9.11
N TYR A 98 12.70 -4.41 -9.02
CA TYR A 98 13.85 -4.57 -9.92
C TYR A 98 13.89 -6.02 -10.44
N GLY A 99 13.08 -6.31 -11.46
CA GLY A 99 12.90 -7.69 -11.93
C GLY A 99 12.23 -8.56 -10.86
N MET A 100 12.96 -9.52 -10.31
CA MET A 100 12.49 -10.40 -9.22
C MET A 100 12.70 -9.81 -7.82
N ARG A 101 13.55 -8.78 -7.67
CA ARG A 101 13.77 -8.13 -6.37
C ARG A 101 12.68 -7.12 -6.08
N VAL A 102 12.10 -7.20 -4.88
CA VAL A 102 11.26 -6.15 -4.30
C VAL A 102 12.08 -5.41 -3.25
N ALA A 103 12.11 -4.09 -3.36
CA ALA A 103 12.80 -3.22 -2.42
C ALA A 103 11.78 -2.30 -1.75
N ILE A 104 11.72 -2.33 -0.44
CA ILE A 104 10.89 -1.43 0.37
C ILE A 104 11.83 -0.43 1.03
N GLY A 105 11.54 0.87 0.92
CA GLY A 105 12.21 1.92 1.65
C GLY A 105 11.26 2.51 2.68
N VAL A 106 11.58 2.41 3.97
CA VAL A 106 10.75 2.96 5.06
C VAL A 106 11.47 4.15 5.68
N LYS A 107 10.82 5.32 5.73
CA LYS A 107 11.42 6.49 6.38
C LYS A 107 11.51 6.26 7.90
N PRO A 108 12.62 6.68 8.55
CA PRO A 108 12.71 6.65 10.00
C PRO A 108 11.75 7.67 10.66
N PRO A 109 11.41 7.50 11.95
CA PRO A 109 10.43 8.33 12.65
C PRO A 109 10.68 9.84 12.50
N ARG A 110 11.95 10.27 12.57
CA ARG A 110 12.36 11.67 12.42
C ARG A 110 12.00 12.28 11.05
N LEU A 111 12.04 11.47 9.98
CA LEU A 111 11.68 11.93 8.62
C LEU A 111 10.18 11.80 8.36
N LEU A 112 9.51 10.82 8.97
CA LEU A 112 8.05 10.72 8.94
C LEU A 112 7.39 11.93 9.61
N ALA A 113 7.92 12.37 10.76
CA ALA A 113 7.43 13.55 11.46
C ALA A 113 7.47 14.83 10.61
N GLN A 114 8.40 14.91 9.66
CA GLN A 114 8.59 16.06 8.75
C GLN A 114 7.86 15.90 7.41
N SER A 115 7.22 14.76 7.17
CA SER A 115 6.54 14.50 5.90
C SER A 115 5.26 15.32 5.81
N ASP A 116 4.93 15.75 4.60
CA ASP A 116 3.70 16.50 4.33
C ASP A 116 2.49 15.58 4.49
N LYS A 117 1.60 15.94 5.41
CA LYS A 117 0.39 15.16 5.76
C LYS A 117 -0.88 15.67 5.07
N SER A 118 -0.81 16.66 4.18
CA SER A 118 -1.96 17.34 3.58
C SER A 118 -2.98 16.40 2.93
N ILE A 119 -2.50 15.37 2.23
CA ILE A 119 -3.36 14.33 1.64
C ILE A 119 -3.80 13.34 2.73
N GLY A 120 -2.86 12.87 3.55
CA GLY A 120 -3.11 11.85 4.56
C GLY A 120 -4.14 12.24 5.63
N VAL A 121 -4.17 13.50 6.06
CA VAL A 121 -5.12 14.02 7.06
C VAL A 121 -6.59 13.90 6.61
N ARG A 122 -6.83 13.85 5.30
CA ARG A 122 -8.18 13.67 4.75
C ARG A 122 -8.65 12.21 4.81
N MET A 123 -7.72 11.26 4.86
CA MET A 123 -8.03 9.83 4.76
C MET A 123 -7.84 9.09 6.08
N PHE A 124 -6.71 9.31 6.72
CA PHE A 124 -6.24 8.49 7.83
C PHE A 124 -6.61 9.11 9.18
N VAL A 125 -6.90 8.24 10.14
CA VAL A 125 -6.94 8.58 11.55
C VAL A 125 -5.51 8.98 11.95
N GLU A 126 -5.35 10.14 12.58
CA GLU A 126 -4.02 10.63 12.93
C GLU A 126 -3.29 9.67 13.87
N GLU A 127 -2.11 9.22 13.45
CA GLU A 127 -1.15 8.53 14.31
C GLU A 127 -0.18 9.55 14.91
N LYS A 128 -0.17 9.65 16.24
CA LYS A 128 0.67 10.59 16.98
C LYS A 128 2.05 10.01 17.25
N ASP A 129 2.16 8.70 17.40
CA ASP A 129 3.44 8.03 17.63
C ASP A 129 4.08 7.61 16.30
N MET A 130 5.16 8.28 15.91
CA MET A 130 5.88 7.96 14.68
C MET A 130 6.56 6.59 14.71
N LYS A 131 6.83 6.00 15.89
CA LYS A 131 7.34 4.63 16.00
C LYS A 131 6.26 3.62 15.59
N VAL A 132 5.05 3.82 16.08
CA VAL A 132 3.88 3.04 15.66
C VAL A 132 3.61 3.23 14.16
N ASN A 133 3.72 4.48 13.67
CA ASN A 133 3.56 4.76 12.25
C ASN A 133 4.58 4.02 11.36
N VAL A 134 5.84 3.89 11.80
CA VAL A 134 6.84 3.06 11.08
C VAL A 134 6.37 1.60 10.96
N GLN A 135 5.79 1.04 12.02
CA GLN A 135 5.29 -0.34 12.00
C GLN A 135 4.07 -0.48 11.07
N HIS A 136 3.14 0.47 11.11
CA HIS A 136 1.98 0.49 10.20
C HIS A 136 2.41 0.53 8.74
N VAL A 137 3.32 1.45 8.41
CA VAL A 137 3.85 1.61 7.06
C VAL A 137 4.62 0.37 6.62
N THR A 138 5.40 -0.24 7.52
CA THR A 138 6.10 -1.51 7.24
C THR A 138 5.10 -2.61 6.91
N CYS A 139 4.03 -2.75 7.68
CA CYS A 139 2.98 -3.72 7.43
C CYS A 139 2.32 -3.49 6.06
N HIS A 140 1.95 -2.24 5.77
CA HIS A 140 1.34 -1.86 4.49
C HIS A 140 2.22 -2.24 3.29
N GLU A 141 3.48 -1.83 3.29
CA GLU A 141 4.40 -2.08 2.18
C GLU A 141 4.76 -3.57 2.04
N LEU A 142 4.80 -4.31 3.16
CA LEU A 142 5.02 -5.76 3.10
C LEU A 142 3.87 -6.48 2.39
N VAL A 143 2.63 -6.06 2.58
CA VAL A 143 1.50 -6.63 1.83
C VAL A 143 1.67 -6.40 0.33
N HIS A 144 2.14 -5.22 -0.10
CA HIS A 144 2.49 -4.98 -1.50
C HIS A 144 3.61 -5.89 -1.99
N ALA A 145 4.61 -6.18 -1.14
CA ALA A 145 5.67 -7.11 -1.51
C ALA A 145 5.17 -8.54 -1.66
N CYS A 146 4.31 -9.02 -0.75
CA CYS A 146 3.70 -10.35 -0.84
C CYS A 146 2.80 -10.45 -2.09
N SER A 147 2.06 -9.40 -2.45
CA SER A 147 1.16 -9.39 -3.62
C SER A 147 1.85 -9.03 -4.94
N ALA A 148 3.14 -8.69 -4.95
CA ALA A 148 3.83 -8.12 -6.10
C ALA A 148 3.82 -9.01 -7.36
N HIS A 149 3.69 -10.33 -7.17
CA HIS A 149 3.63 -11.31 -8.25
C HIS A 149 2.26 -11.34 -8.95
N LEU A 150 1.19 -10.89 -8.30
CA LEU A 150 -0.19 -10.94 -8.82
C LEU A 150 -0.55 -9.76 -9.74
N ARG A 151 0.21 -8.65 -9.70
CA ARG A 151 -0.05 -7.43 -10.51
C ARG A 151 -1.46 -6.87 -10.33
N LEU A 152 -1.91 -6.80 -9.08
CA LEU A 152 -3.25 -6.36 -8.72
C LEU A 152 -3.56 -4.93 -9.23
N PRO A 153 -4.84 -4.63 -9.56
CA PRO A 153 -5.25 -3.25 -9.80
C PRO A 153 -4.99 -2.41 -8.55
N MET A 154 -4.66 -1.12 -8.76
CA MET A 154 -4.20 -0.23 -7.70
C MET A 154 -5.16 -0.20 -6.50
N TRP A 155 -6.45 -0.02 -6.75
CA TRP A 155 -7.46 0.06 -5.68
C TRP A 155 -7.44 -1.18 -4.77
N LEU A 156 -7.25 -2.38 -5.36
CA LEU A 156 -7.25 -3.63 -4.61
C LEU A 156 -5.95 -3.78 -3.84
N ASN A 157 -4.83 -3.44 -4.47
CA ASN A 157 -3.51 -3.50 -3.86
C ASN A 157 -3.41 -2.58 -2.63
N GLU A 158 -3.87 -1.34 -2.75
CA GLU A 158 -3.96 -0.37 -1.64
C GLU A 158 -5.00 -0.81 -0.60
N GLY A 159 -6.14 -1.34 -1.04
CA GLY A 159 -7.22 -1.79 -0.17
C GLY A 159 -6.80 -2.91 0.77
N ILE A 160 -6.21 -3.99 0.24
CA ILE A 160 -5.76 -5.13 1.07
C ILE A 160 -4.62 -4.72 2.00
N ALA A 161 -3.69 -3.87 1.55
CA ALA A 161 -2.60 -3.37 2.39
C ALA A 161 -3.13 -2.53 3.56
N THR A 162 -4.09 -1.65 3.30
CA THR A 162 -4.72 -0.81 4.33
C THR A 162 -5.56 -1.63 5.31
N VAL A 163 -6.39 -2.57 4.83
CA VAL A 163 -7.17 -3.47 5.70
C VAL A 163 -6.28 -4.38 6.55
N THR A 164 -5.14 -4.82 6.01
CA THR A 164 -4.16 -5.57 6.80
C THR A 164 -3.56 -4.70 7.89
N THR A 165 -3.30 -3.42 7.60
CA THR A 165 -2.78 -2.47 8.58
C THR A 165 -3.79 -2.21 9.71
N ASP A 166 -5.08 -2.18 9.41
CA ASP A 166 -6.14 -2.14 10.43
C ASP A 166 -6.08 -3.37 11.35
N ARG A 167 -5.98 -4.57 10.76
CA ARG A 167 -5.87 -5.84 11.52
C ARG A 167 -4.57 -5.89 12.33
N PHE A 168 -3.47 -5.35 11.78
CA PHE A 168 -2.18 -5.27 12.46
C PHE A 168 -2.23 -4.34 13.68
N SER A 169 -2.88 -3.18 13.55
CA SER A 169 -3.01 -2.18 14.61
C SER A 169 -4.16 -2.47 15.59
N GLY A 170 -5.08 -3.36 15.22
CA GLY A 170 -6.28 -3.66 16.00
C GLY A 170 -7.35 -2.57 15.95
N ARG A 171 -7.22 -1.58 15.05
CA ARG A 171 -8.15 -0.45 14.93
C ARG A 171 -8.24 0.04 13.48
N PRO A 172 -9.35 0.69 13.09
CA PRO A 172 -9.44 1.34 11.78
C PRO A 172 -8.38 2.45 11.62
N THR A 173 -7.66 2.42 10.50
CA THR A 173 -6.70 3.47 10.12
C THR A 173 -7.30 4.50 9.17
N ILE A 174 -8.40 4.16 8.49
CA ILE A 174 -9.17 5.09 7.66
C ILE A 174 -10.33 5.68 8.47
N ARG A 175 -10.53 6.99 8.33
CA ARG A 175 -11.58 7.76 9.01
C ARG A 175 -12.96 7.37 8.51
N TRP A 176 -13.95 7.31 9.40
CA TRP A 176 -15.31 6.95 9.04
C TRP A 176 -15.96 7.97 8.10
N GLU A 177 -15.62 9.25 8.27
CA GLU A 177 -16.09 10.39 7.48
C GLU A 177 -15.70 10.30 6.00
N THR A 178 -14.74 9.42 5.66
CA THR A 178 -14.40 9.14 4.27
C THR A 178 -15.54 8.44 3.51
N LEU A 179 -16.51 7.83 4.19
CA LEU A 179 -17.73 7.30 3.55
C LEU A 179 -18.59 8.42 2.94
N GLU A 180 -18.73 9.55 3.65
CA GLU A 180 -19.49 10.70 3.14
C GLU A 180 -18.76 11.33 1.95
N PHE A 181 -17.44 11.52 2.06
CA PHE A 181 -16.62 11.98 0.95
C PHE A 181 -16.72 11.02 -0.25
N MET A 182 -16.67 9.71 0.00
CA MET A 182 -16.86 8.71 -1.05
C MET A 182 -18.25 8.80 -1.65
N ARG A 183 -19.32 9.10 -0.91
CA ARG A 183 -20.66 9.31 -1.50
C ARG A 183 -20.70 10.55 -2.41
N SER A 184 -20.16 11.68 -1.96
CA SER A 184 -20.25 12.97 -2.67
C SER A 184 -19.28 13.12 -3.85
N PHE A 185 -18.20 12.33 -3.90
CA PHE A 185 -17.16 12.49 -4.92
C PHE A 185 -17.67 12.19 -6.34
N MET A 186 -17.42 13.11 -7.27
CA MET A 186 -17.78 12.97 -8.69
C MET A 186 -16.60 13.36 -9.60
N PRO A 187 -16.45 12.71 -10.77
CA PRO A 187 -17.29 11.63 -11.30
C PRO A 187 -16.96 10.25 -10.69
N LYS A 188 -17.96 9.36 -10.66
CA LYS A 188 -17.75 7.92 -10.43
C LYS A 188 -17.17 7.30 -11.68
N ALA A 189 -15.94 6.82 -11.60
CA ALA A 189 -15.22 6.26 -12.74
C ALA A 189 -14.46 5.00 -12.37
N VAL A 190 -14.02 4.26 -13.39
CA VAL A 190 -13.09 3.12 -13.22
C VAL A 190 -11.85 3.59 -12.47
N PRO A 191 -11.36 2.85 -11.45
CA PRO A 191 -10.16 3.22 -10.73
C PRO A 191 -8.94 3.37 -11.65
N PRO A 192 -8.10 4.39 -11.42
CA PRO A 192 -6.92 4.64 -12.24
C PRO A 192 -5.82 3.61 -11.95
N THR A 193 -4.90 3.48 -12.89
CA THR A 193 -3.58 2.88 -12.64
C THR A 193 -2.73 3.78 -11.74
N TYR A 194 -1.71 3.24 -11.07
CA TYR A 194 -0.73 4.04 -10.31
C TYR A 194 -0.14 5.20 -11.12
N ARG A 195 0.11 5.00 -12.43
CA ARG A 195 0.64 6.04 -13.32
C ARG A 195 -0.36 7.19 -13.50
N GLN A 196 -1.63 6.89 -13.71
CA GLN A 196 -2.68 7.89 -13.84
C GLN A 196 -2.92 8.60 -12.50
N LEU A 197 -3.00 7.85 -11.40
CA LEU A 197 -3.18 8.39 -10.05
C LEU A 197 -2.12 9.45 -9.70
N SER A 198 -0.85 9.21 -10.05
CA SER A 198 0.25 10.16 -9.78
C SER A 198 0.13 11.53 -10.48
N ARG A 199 -0.80 11.67 -11.44
CA ARG A 199 -1.07 12.89 -12.19
C ARG A 199 -2.36 13.58 -11.75
N MET A 200 -3.13 12.96 -10.88
CA MET A 200 -4.37 13.49 -10.35
C MET A 200 -4.10 14.45 -9.19
N ASP A 201 -5.11 15.23 -8.81
CA ASP A 201 -5.07 16.07 -7.61
C ASP A 201 -5.18 15.22 -6.32
N GLY A 202 -4.98 15.87 -5.17
CA GLY A 202 -5.00 15.20 -3.87
C GLY A 202 -6.37 14.62 -3.50
N GLU A 203 -7.48 15.18 -4.01
CA GLU A 203 -8.84 14.69 -3.71
C GLU A 203 -9.14 13.40 -4.45
N ALA A 204 -8.82 13.35 -5.74
CA ALA A 204 -8.93 12.14 -6.54
C ALA A 204 -7.99 11.04 -6.01
N ILE A 205 -6.77 11.40 -5.57
CA ILE A 205 -5.86 10.44 -4.91
C ILE A 205 -6.52 9.87 -3.66
N ALA A 206 -7.06 10.75 -2.80
CA ALA A 206 -7.72 10.32 -1.57
C ALA A 206 -8.93 9.43 -1.86
N TYR A 207 -9.78 9.84 -2.80
CA TYR A 207 -10.97 9.09 -3.22
C TYR A 207 -10.61 7.67 -3.63
N HIS A 208 -9.65 7.49 -4.54
CA HIS A 208 -9.34 6.15 -5.03
C HIS A 208 -8.64 5.27 -3.98
N GLY A 209 -7.84 5.85 -3.09
CA GLY A 209 -7.25 5.12 -1.97
C GLY A 209 -8.30 4.64 -0.97
N MET A 210 -9.21 5.53 -0.52
CA MET A 210 -10.27 5.15 0.43
C MET A 210 -11.30 4.21 -0.19
N ARG A 211 -11.59 4.37 -1.48
CA ARG A 211 -12.52 3.50 -2.21
C ARG A 211 -12.04 2.06 -2.20
N GLY A 212 -10.73 1.85 -2.43
CA GLY A 212 -10.14 0.53 -2.37
C GLY A 212 -10.27 -0.11 -0.99
N TYR A 213 -9.97 0.67 0.06
CA TYR A 213 -10.14 0.25 1.44
C TYR A 213 -11.58 -0.19 1.77
N TRP A 214 -12.56 0.68 1.50
CA TRP A 214 -13.95 0.41 1.86
C TRP A 214 -14.53 -0.76 1.07
N LEU A 215 -14.18 -0.89 -0.22
CA LEU A 215 -14.61 -2.01 -1.04
C LEU A 215 -14.03 -3.34 -0.54
N VAL A 216 -12.74 -3.40 -0.20
CA VAL A 216 -12.14 -4.61 0.39
C VAL A 216 -12.81 -4.97 1.71
N ARG A 217 -13.06 -3.99 2.59
CA ARG A 217 -13.78 -4.25 3.85
C ARG A 217 -15.19 -4.76 3.62
N TYR A 218 -15.91 -4.17 2.67
CA TYR A 218 -17.26 -4.59 2.33
C TYR A 218 -17.29 -6.04 1.83
N LEU A 219 -16.37 -6.40 0.93
CA LEU A 219 -16.24 -7.76 0.40
C LEU A 219 -15.93 -8.77 1.50
N GLU A 220 -14.99 -8.45 2.40
CA GLU A 220 -14.65 -9.33 3.52
C GLU A 220 -15.81 -9.52 4.51
N GLU A 221 -16.67 -8.51 4.70
CA GLU A 221 -17.85 -8.63 5.56
C GLU A 221 -19.01 -9.40 4.88
N LYS A 222 -19.21 -9.22 3.58
CA LYS A 222 -20.34 -9.86 2.86
C LYS A 222 -20.02 -11.24 2.33
N ARG A 223 -18.76 -11.48 1.98
CA ARG A 223 -18.26 -12.69 1.32
C ARG A 223 -16.90 -13.10 1.92
N PRO A 224 -16.86 -13.53 3.20
CA PRO A 224 -15.61 -13.94 3.83
C PRO A 224 -14.85 -14.98 3.01
N GLY A 225 -13.57 -14.74 2.76
CA GLY A 225 -12.70 -15.66 2.02
C GLY A 225 -12.78 -15.56 0.50
N PHE A 226 -13.73 -14.79 -0.07
CA PHE A 226 -13.80 -14.56 -1.51
C PHE A 226 -12.51 -13.95 -2.05
N LEU A 227 -12.02 -12.86 -1.42
CA LEU A 227 -10.78 -12.21 -1.84
C LEU A 227 -9.58 -13.14 -1.72
N ARG A 228 -9.48 -13.93 -0.63
CA ARG A 228 -8.42 -14.93 -0.48
C ARG A 228 -8.43 -15.97 -1.61
N GLY A 229 -9.61 -16.50 -1.97
CA GLY A 229 -9.75 -17.40 -3.10
C GLY A 229 -9.38 -16.73 -4.42
N MET A 230 -9.77 -15.47 -4.60
CA MET A 230 -9.49 -14.68 -5.79
C MET A 230 -7.98 -14.40 -5.98
N LEU A 231 -7.26 -14.17 -4.88
CA LEU A 231 -5.84 -13.85 -4.87
C LEU A 231 -4.91 -15.09 -4.96
N SER A 232 -5.47 -16.30 -4.95
CA SER A 232 -4.70 -17.55 -5.04
C SER A 232 -3.93 -17.72 -6.35
N LEU A 233 -4.33 -17.01 -7.42
CA LEU A 233 -3.69 -17.07 -8.73
C LEU A 233 -3.60 -15.68 -9.37
N PRO A 234 -2.57 -15.40 -10.17
CA PRO A 234 -2.50 -14.18 -10.96
C PRO A 234 -3.68 -14.08 -11.94
N ARG A 235 -4.34 -12.93 -11.95
CA ARG A 235 -5.48 -12.64 -12.85
C ARG A 235 -5.33 -11.26 -13.46
N ASP A 236 -5.83 -11.10 -14.67
CA ASP A 236 -5.89 -9.78 -15.26
C ASP A 236 -6.97 -8.92 -14.54
N PRO A 237 -6.79 -7.59 -14.50
CA PRO A 237 -7.72 -6.70 -13.80
C PRO A 237 -9.18 -6.78 -14.27
N LYS A 238 -9.43 -7.09 -15.56
CA LYS A 238 -10.81 -7.17 -16.07
C LYS A 238 -11.52 -8.43 -15.58
N THR A 239 -10.78 -9.53 -15.43
CA THR A 239 -11.31 -10.75 -14.82
C THR A 239 -11.63 -10.55 -13.35
N ILE A 240 -10.75 -9.86 -12.59
CA ILE A 240 -11.01 -9.48 -11.19
C ILE A 240 -12.32 -8.66 -11.10
N GLU A 241 -12.47 -7.62 -11.92
CA GLU A 241 -13.70 -6.82 -11.94
C GLU A 241 -14.95 -7.62 -12.27
N ARG A 242 -14.88 -8.50 -13.29
CA ARG A 242 -16.02 -9.32 -13.68
C ARG A 242 -16.45 -10.27 -12.56
N GLU A 243 -15.50 -10.94 -11.92
CA GLU A 243 -15.80 -11.86 -10.81
C GLU A 243 -16.39 -11.11 -9.62
N MET A 244 -15.88 -9.94 -9.27
CA MET A 244 -16.46 -9.11 -8.22
C MET A 244 -17.89 -8.65 -8.55
N ALA A 245 -18.12 -8.18 -9.77
CA ALA A 245 -19.43 -7.75 -10.21
C ALA A 245 -20.43 -8.92 -10.13
N SER A 246 -20.03 -10.09 -10.64
CA SER A 246 -20.80 -11.34 -10.55
C SER A 246 -21.09 -11.74 -9.11
N GLU A 247 -20.10 -11.74 -8.22
CA GLU A 247 -20.23 -12.13 -6.81
C GLU A 247 -21.19 -11.20 -6.03
N LEU A 248 -21.23 -9.93 -6.44
CA LEU A 248 -22.10 -8.91 -5.86
C LEU A 248 -23.45 -8.78 -6.58
N GLY A 249 -23.72 -9.58 -7.62
CA GLY A 249 -24.96 -9.53 -8.40
C GLY A 249 -25.13 -8.22 -9.16
N MET A 250 -24.04 -7.65 -9.65
CA MET A 250 -23.99 -6.40 -10.40
C MET A 250 -23.57 -6.64 -11.85
N GLU A 251 -24.12 -5.87 -12.77
CA GLU A 251 -23.63 -5.81 -14.15
C GLU A 251 -22.26 -5.15 -14.20
N GLN A 252 -21.36 -5.68 -15.05
CA GLN A 252 -19.97 -5.22 -15.11
C GLN A 252 -19.86 -3.75 -15.54
N GLU A 253 -20.72 -3.32 -16.45
CA GLU A 253 -20.73 -1.96 -17.02
C GLU A 253 -21.12 -0.90 -15.98
N ASP A 254 -21.99 -1.28 -15.03
CA ASP A 254 -22.51 -0.39 -14.00
C ASP A 254 -21.72 -0.48 -12.68
N PHE A 255 -20.84 -1.46 -12.56
CA PHE A 255 -20.17 -1.80 -11.30
C PHE A 255 -19.54 -0.56 -10.64
N TRP A 256 -18.65 0.13 -11.34
CA TRP A 256 -17.96 1.30 -10.80
C TRP A 256 -18.81 2.54 -10.65
N VAL A 257 -19.99 2.60 -11.28
CA VAL A 257 -20.91 3.71 -11.09
C VAL A 257 -21.71 3.51 -9.79
N LYS A 258 -22.10 2.27 -9.50
CA LYS A 258 -23.04 1.95 -8.41
C LYS A 258 -22.37 1.47 -7.10
N ILE A 259 -21.17 0.88 -7.17
CA ILE A 259 -20.57 0.19 -6.01
C ILE A 259 -20.33 1.10 -4.81
N ASP A 260 -20.03 2.39 -5.04
CA ASP A 260 -19.79 3.34 -3.94
C ASP A 260 -21.03 3.48 -3.07
N GLU A 261 -22.21 3.64 -3.67
CA GLU A 261 -23.48 3.77 -2.94
C GLU A 261 -23.79 2.50 -2.14
N VAL A 262 -23.62 1.32 -2.75
CA VAL A 262 -23.79 0.02 -2.09
C VAL A 262 -22.89 -0.12 -0.86
N VAL A 263 -21.61 0.25 -1.00
CA VAL A 263 -20.64 0.17 0.09
C VAL A 263 -20.95 1.18 1.19
N VAL A 264 -21.24 2.43 0.84
CA VAL A 264 -21.60 3.48 1.82
C VAL A 264 -22.85 3.08 2.59
N ASP A 265 -23.90 2.66 1.91
CA ASP A 265 -25.17 2.26 2.53
C ASP A 265 -25.02 1.11 3.51
N HIS A 266 -24.17 0.12 3.20
CA HIS A 266 -23.89 -0.99 4.10
C HIS A 266 -23.27 -0.51 5.41
N PHE A 267 -22.26 0.36 5.34
CA PHE A 267 -21.56 0.84 6.53
C PHE A 267 -22.38 1.86 7.31
N GLU A 268 -23.13 2.74 6.66
CA GLU A 268 -24.01 3.69 7.36
C GLU A 268 -25.11 3.02 8.17
N ARG A 269 -25.70 1.91 7.66
CA ARG A 269 -26.69 1.13 8.42
C ARG A 269 -26.10 0.46 9.66
N LYS A 270 -24.80 0.17 9.66
CA LYS A 270 -24.07 -0.50 10.75
C LYS A 270 -23.51 0.48 11.77
N GLY A 271 -23.26 1.73 11.37
CA GLY A 271 -22.82 2.81 12.25
C GLY A 271 -23.96 3.52 12.99
N ARG A 272 -25.22 3.14 12.71
CA ARG A 272 -26.42 3.46 13.49
C ARG A 272 -26.74 2.30 14.43
#